data_AF-A0A2M7CNL3-F1
#
_entry.id   AF-A0A2M7CNL3-F1
#
_cell.length_a   1.000
_cell.length_b   1.000
_cell.length_c   1.000
_cell.angle_alpha   90.00
_cell.angle_beta   90.00
_cell.angle_gamma   90.00
#
_symmetry.space_group_name_H-M   'P 1'
#
loop_
_entity.id
_entity.type
_entity.pdbx_description
1 polymer ?
#
loop_
_entity_poly.entity_id
_entity_poly.type
_entity_poly.pdbx_seq_one_letter_code
_entity_poly.pdbx_strand_id
1 'polypeptide(L)'
;MGVFCAALILRLIPVLLARSLGIGLDDMFQYDMLARSLAAGNGFRWYASADLELLKPYVDFDLTTVDYDPARGVETSFRAPLYPAFLSLIYLLVGSGANRFFAARLAQAFLGAALAPLTYLVAKKISPENERAAKIS
;
A
#
# COMPACT_ATOMS: atom_id res chain seq x y z
N MET A 1 -9.27 22.85 -6.27
CA MET A 1 -9.36 21.72 -7.21
C MET A 1 -8.22 21.67 -8.22
N GLY A 2 -7.81 22.78 -8.88
CA GLY A 2 -6.72 22.73 -9.88
C GLY A 2 -5.42 22.07 -9.38
N VAL A 3 -4.96 22.42 -8.19
CA VAL A 3 -3.74 21.82 -7.56
C VAL A 3 -3.88 20.31 -7.36
N PHE A 4 -5.06 19.83 -6.95
CA PHE A 4 -5.33 18.40 -6.80
C PHE A 4 -5.31 17.68 -8.16
N CYS A 5 -6.00 18.22 -9.16
CA CYS A 5 -6.05 17.62 -10.50
C CYS A 5 -4.65 17.53 -11.13
N ALA A 6 -3.85 18.60 -11.03
CA ALA A 6 -2.47 18.59 -11.50
C ALA A 6 -1.63 17.53 -10.76
N ALA A 7 -1.71 17.50 -9.42
CA ALA A 7 -1.01 16.52 -8.59
C ALA A 7 -1.44 15.07 -8.89
N LEU A 8 -2.72 14.86 -9.23
CA LEU A 8 -3.27 13.56 -9.60
C LEU A 8 -2.78 13.12 -10.97
N ILE A 9 -2.87 13.96 -12.00
CA ILE A 9 -2.41 13.64 -13.35
C ILE A 9 -0.94 13.21 -13.32
N LEU A 10 -0.09 13.97 -12.63
CA LEU A 10 1.33 13.65 -12.49
C LEU A 10 1.59 12.30 -11.83
N ARG A 11 0.75 11.89 -10.86
CA ARG A 11 0.85 10.59 -10.19
C ARG A 11 0.23 9.45 -11.00
N LEU A 12 -0.79 9.71 -11.80
CA LEU A 12 -1.42 8.70 -12.63
C LEU A 12 -0.51 8.23 -13.76
N ILE A 13 0.34 9.10 -14.32
CA ILE A 13 1.28 8.75 -15.39
C ILE A 13 2.12 7.51 -15.01
N PRO A 14 2.91 7.52 -13.92
CA PRO A 14 3.70 6.33 -13.56
C PRO A 14 2.83 5.15 -13.14
N VAL A 15 1.65 5.37 -12.53
CA VAL A 15 0.75 4.26 -12.13
C VAL A 15 0.19 3.52 -13.33
N LEU A 16 -0.20 4.24 -14.39
CA LEU A 16 -0.71 3.64 -15.63
C LEU A 16 0.40 2.95 -16.41
N LEU A 17 1.60 3.55 -16.49
CA LEU A 17 2.76 2.94 -17.13
C LEU A 17 3.24 1.68 -16.38
N ALA A 18 3.09 1.66 -15.05
CA ALA A 18 3.46 0.54 -14.19
C ALA A 18 2.32 -0.48 -13.95
N ARG A 19 1.31 -0.54 -14.82
CA ARG A 19 0.13 -1.39 -14.61
C ARG A 19 0.47 -2.87 -14.39
N SER A 20 1.40 -3.41 -15.17
CA SER A 20 1.80 -4.82 -15.11
C SER A 20 2.99 -5.08 -14.17
N LEU A 21 3.55 -4.04 -13.54
CA LEU A 21 4.72 -4.22 -12.68
C LEU A 21 4.33 -4.86 -11.34
N GLY A 22 5.09 -5.87 -10.92
CA GLY A 22 5.00 -6.45 -9.59
C GLY A 22 5.54 -5.51 -8.50
N ILE A 23 5.64 -6.03 -7.28
CA ILE A 23 6.33 -5.39 -6.17
C ILE A 23 7.76 -5.93 -6.08
N GLY A 24 8.68 -5.17 -5.47
CA GLY A 24 10.10 -5.50 -5.53
C GLY A 24 10.90 -5.33 -4.23
N LEU A 25 10.31 -4.75 -3.18
CA LEU A 25 10.97 -4.65 -1.87
C LEU A 25 10.36 -5.69 -0.90
N ASP A 26 11.21 -6.22 -0.02
CA ASP A 26 10.83 -7.24 0.99
C ASP A 26 9.64 -6.80 1.87
N ASP A 27 9.67 -5.54 2.33
CA ASP A 27 8.59 -4.97 3.14
C ASP A 27 7.26 -4.90 2.37
N MET A 28 7.30 -4.62 1.05
CA MET A 28 6.10 -4.64 0.20
C MET A 28 5.48 -6.03 0.14
N PHE A 29 6.29 -7.09 0.07
CA PHE A 29 5.79 -8.46 0.07
C PHE A 29 5.13 -8.80 1.41
N GLN A 30 5.74 -8.40 2.53
CA GLN A 30 5.16 -8.57 3.85
C GLN A 30 3.82 -7.84 3.99
N TYR A 31 3.72 -6.61 3.49
CA TYR A 31 2.47 -5.85 3.47
C TYR A 31 1.42 -6.49 2.55
N ASP A 32 1.79 -7.03 1.39
CA ASP A 32 0.88 -7.77 0.50
C ASP A 32 0.33 -9.03 1.17
N MET A 33 1.20 -9.82 1.81
CA MET A 33 0.81 -11.03 2.54
C MET A 33 -0.16 -10.71 3.68
N LEU A 34 0.17 -9.70 4.49
CA LEU A 34 -0.69 -9.24 5.57
C LEU A 34 -2.05 -8.76 5.06
N ALA A 35 -2.06 -7.96 3.99
CA ALA A 35 -3.30 -7.45 3.41
C ALA A 35 -4.19 -8.58 2.89
N ARG A 36 -3.61 -9.59 2.22
CA ARG A 36 -4.35 -10.77 1.77
C ARG A 36 -4.87 -11.62 2.93
N SER A 37 -4.06 -11.83 3.96
CA SER A 37 -4.46 -12.56 5.16
C SER A 37 -5.63 -11.87 5.87
N LEU A 38 -5.55 -10.55 6.04
CA LEU A 38 -6.63 -9.75 6.63
C LEU A 38 -7.90 -9.78 5.77
N ALA A 39 -7.77 -9.64 4.44
CA ALA A 39 -8.91 -9.70 3.53
C ALA A 39 -9.58 -11.10 3.54
N ALA A 40 -8.82 -12.16 3.78
CA ALA A 40 -9.32 -13.52 3.94
C ALA A 40 -9.87 -13.83 5.35
N GLY A 41 -9.80 -12.88 6.29
CA GLY A 41 -10.26 -13.08 7.66
C GLY A 41 -9.32 -13.90 8.55
N ASN A 42 -8.08 -14.13 8.13
CA ASN A 42 -7.09 -14.93 8.86
C ASN A 42 -6.29 -14.12 9.91
N GLY A 43 -6.51 -12.81 9.99
CA GLY A 43 -5.80 -11.92 10.91
C GLY A 43 -4.42 -11.48 10.40
N PHE A 44 -3.56 -11.00 11.31
CA PHE A 44 -2.19 -10.58 10.98
C PHE A 44 -1.28 -11.80 10.84
N ARG A 45 -1.25 -12.37 9.63
CA ARG A 45 -0.41 -13.51 9.29
C ARG A 45 0.35 -13.27 7.98
N TRP A 46 1.51 -13.91 7.86
CA TRP A 46 2.37 -13.88 6.68
C TRP A 46 2.99 -15.26 6.43
N TYR A 47 3.63 -15.45 5.28
CA TYR A 47 4.31 -16.69 4.91
C TYR A 47 3.39 -17.92 4.81
N ALA A 48 2.19 -17.78 4.23
CA ALA A 48 1.42 -18.96 3.82
C ALA A 48 2.24 -19.81 2.82
N SER A 49 1.93 -21.10 2.69
CA SER A 49 2.68 -22.03 1.80
C SER A 49 2.91 -21.47 0.39
N ALA A 50 1.86 -20.91 -0.23
CA ALA A 50 1.94 -20.29 -1.56
C ALA A 50 2.91 -19.09 -1.62
N ASP A 51 3.08 -18.37 -0.52
CA ASP A 51 4.01 -17.23 -0.42
C ASP A 51 5.44 -17.69 -0.22
N LEU A 52 5.65 -18.72 0.60
CA LEU A 52 6.96 -19.34 0.80
C LEU A 52 7.50 -19.91 -0.50
N GLU A 53 6.67 -20.56 -1.32
CA GLU A 53 7.08 -21.10 -2.61
C GLU A 53 7.68 -20.05 -3.55
N LEU A 54 7.16 -18.82 -3.51
CA LEU A 54 7.69 -17.71 -4.29
C LEU A 54 9.05 -17.21 -3.76
N LEU A 55 9.28 -17.33 -2.45
CA LEU A 55 10.47 -16.82 -1.78
C LEU A 55 11.58 -17.86 -1.59
N LYS A 56 11.27 -19.16 -1.68
CA LYS A 56 12.22 -20.29 -1.58
C LYS A 56 13.53 -20.11 -2.38
N PRO A 57 13.53 -19.54 -3.61
CA PRO A 57 14.78 -19.36 -4.35
C PRO A 57 15.71 -18.28 -3.78
N TYR A 58 15.19 -17.40 -2.91
CA TYR A 58 15.89 -16.19 -2.45
C TYR A 58 16.23 -16.23 -0.97
N VAL A 59 15.43 -16.91 -0.15
CA VAL A 59 15.54 -16.93 1.31
C VAL A 59 15.22 -18.33 1.83
N ASP A 60 16.06 -18.82 2.74
CA ASP A 60 15.79 -20.04 3.49
C ASP A 60 15.00 -19.72 4.76
N PHE A 61 13.89 -20.43 4.99
CA PHE A 61 12.98 -20.18 6.09
C PHE A 61 12.98 -21.37 7.05
N ASP A 62 13.53 -21.18 8.24
CA ASP A 62 13.36 -22.12 9.35
C ASP A 62 12.09 -21.76 10.13
N LEU A 63 11.02 -22.53 9.88
CA LEU A 63 9.73 -22.39 10.56
C LEU A 63 9.51 -23.45 11.65
N THR A 64 10.53 -24.26 11.98
CA THR A 64 10.38 -25.39 12.92
C THR A 64 10.12 -24.95 14.36
N THR A 65 10.45 -23.70 14.68
CA THR A 65 10.36 -23.12 16.03
C THR A 65 9.10 -22.29 16.26
N VAL A 66 8.24 -22.15 15.24
CA VAL A 66 7.02 -21.33 15.30
C VAL A 66 5.77 -22.16 15.01
N ASP A 67 4.63 -21.73 15.53
CA ASP A 67 3.34 -22.34 15.20
C ASP A 67 2.95 -21.97 13.76
N TYR A 68 3.26 -22.89 12.84
CA TYR A 68 3.08 -22.70 11.40
C TYR A 68 1.82 -23.40 10.89
N ASP A 69 0.88 -22.61 10.36
CA ASP A 69 -0.27 -23.10 9.61
C ASP A 69 0.03 -23.02 8.10
N PRO A 70 0.08 -24.14 7.35
CA PRO A 70 0.39 -24.11 5.92
C PRO A 70 -0.58 -23.28 5.06
N ALA A 71 -1.86 -23.19 5.47
CA ALA A 71 -2.89 -22.46 4.74
C ALA A 71 -2.89 -20.97 5.10
N ARG A 72 -2.65 -20.64 6.37
CA ARG A 72 -2.78 -19.27 6.88
C ARG A 72 -1.45 -18.55 7.13
N GLY A 73 -0.34 -19.28 7.18
CA GLY A 73 0.97 -18.77 7.57
C GLY A 73 1.14 -18.63 9.08
N VAL A 74 2.18 -17.88 9.47
CA VAL A 74 2.57 -17.62 10.86
C VAL A 74 1.95 -16.31 11.34
N GLU A 75 1.51 -16.27 12.60
CA GLU A 75 1.05 -15.04 13.25
C GLU A 75 2.18 -14.01 13.41
N THR A 76 1.84 -12.73 13.22
CA THR A 76 2.79 -11.62 13.36
C THR A 76 2.12 -10.40 13.98
N SER A 77 2.89 -9.65 14.77
CA SER A 77 2.48 -8.34 15.30
C SER A 77 3.47 -7.24 14.91
N PHE A 78 4.38 -7.51 13.98
CA PHE A 78 5.59 -6.71 13.76
C PHE A 78 5.38 -5.44 12.92
N ARG A 79 4.16 -5.13 12.46
CA ARG A 79 3.87 -3.98 11.59
C ARG A 79 2.70 -3.16 12.09
N ALA A 80 2.82 -1.84 11.95
CA ALA A 80 1.71 -0.92 12.23
C ALA A 80 0.47 -1.31 11.41
N PRO A 81 -0.73 -1.38 12.02
CA PRO A 81 -1.88 -2.03 11.42
C PRO A 81 -2.53 -1.23 10.29
N LEU A 82 -2.29 0.09 10.23
CA LEU A 82 -3.05 0.99 9.36
C LEU A 82 -2.83 0.72 7.87
N TYR A 83 -1.59 0.53 7.44
CA TYR A 83 -1.28 0.27 6.03
C TYR A 83 -1.76 -1.12 5.57
N PRO A 84 -1.51 -2.22 6.30
CA PRO A 84 -2.15 -3.52 6.03
C PRO A 84 -3.68 -3.45 5.97
N ALA A 85 -4.33 -2.72 6.89
CA ALA A 85 -5.78 -2.56 6.90
C ALA A 85 -6.28 -1.80 5.67
N PHE A 86 -5.58 -0.73 5.26
CA PHE A 86 -5.88 0.02 4.04
C PHE A 86 -5.78 -0.87 2.79
N LEU A 87 -4.69 -1.64 2.66
CA LEU A 87 -4.51 -2.56 1.53
C LEU A 87 -5.57 -3.68 1.54
N SER A 88 -5.86 -4.25 2.71
CA SER A 88 -6.91 -5.26 2.88
C SER A 88 -8.27 -4.75 2.39
N LEU A 89 -8.64 -3.51 2.72
CA LEU A 89 -9.86 -2.89 2.21
C LEU A 89 -9.90 -2.83 0.67
N ILE A 90 -8.79 -2.44 0.04
CA ILE A 90 -8.69 -2.42 -1.43
C ILE A 90 -8.84 -3.83 -1.99
N TYR A 91 -8.22 -4.83 -1.36
CA TYR A 91 -8.22 -6.21 -1.81
C TYR A 91 -9.58 -6.88 -1.61
N LEU A 92 -10.35 -6.46 -0.60
CA LEU A 92 -11.75 -6.85 -0.43
C LEU A 92 -12.64 -6.32 -1.55
N LEU A 93 -12.39 -5.09 -2.01
CA LEU A 93 -13.20 -4.44 -3.05
C LEU A 93 -12.87 -4.90 -4.47
N VAL A 94 -11.58 -5.11 -4.77
CA VAL A 94 -11.10 -5.41 -6.14
C VAL A 94 -10.67 -6.88 -6.31
N GLY A 95 -10.53 -7.60 -5.21
CA GLY A 95 -9.99 -8.96 -5.18
C GLY A 95 -8.47 -8.99 -5.02
N SER A 96 -7.96 -10.10 -4.47
CA SER A 96 -6.52 -10.35 -4.24
C SER A 96 -5.80 -10.95 -5.46
N GLY A 97 -6.35 -10.78 -6.67
CA GLY A 97 -5.81 -11.33 -7.91
C GLY A 97 -4.63 -10.53 -8.50
N ALA A 98 -4.36 -10.73 -9.79
CA ALA A 98 -3.23 -10.10 -10.49
C ALA A 98 -3.30 -8.55 -10.53
N ASN A 99 -4.50 -7.96 -10.49
CA ASN A 99 -4.68 -6.51 -10.57
C ASN A 99 -4.55 -5.80 -9.20
N ARG A 100 -4.31 -6.53 -8.10
CA ARG A 100 -4.31 -5.96 -6.74
C ARG A 100 -3.28 -4.85 -6.56
N PHE A 101 -2.08 -5.03 -7.12
CA PHE A 101 -1.01 -4.03 -7.03
C PHE A 101 -1.35 -2.76 -7.79
N PHE A 102 -1.98 -2.90 -8.95
CA PHE A 102 -2.45 -1.74 -9.73
C PHE A 102 -3.54 -0.98 -8.97
N ALA A 103 -4.51 -1.69 -8.38
CA ALA A 103 -5.56 -1.08 -7.58
C ALA A 103 -5.01 -0.33 -6.35
N ALA A 104 -4.05 -0.94 -5.64
CA ALA A 104 -3.37 -0.30 -4.52
C ALA A 104 -2.64 0.98 -4.93
N ARG A 105 -1.86 0.94 -6.02
CA ARG A 105 -1.17 2.12 -6.56
C ARG A 105 -2.13 3.21 -7.00
N LEU A 106 -3.27 2.84 -7.58
CA LEU A 106 -4.30 3.79 -7.97
C LEU A 106 -4.86 4.51 -6.74
N ALA A 107 -5.27 3.76 -5.72
CA ALA A 107 -5.74 4.35 -4.46
C ALA A 107 -4.68 5.24 -3.80
N GLN A 108 -3.42 4.81 -3.78
CA GLN A 108 -2.28 5.60 -3.29
C GLN A 108 -2.07 6.89 -4.10
N ALA A 109 -2.30 6.88 -5.41
CA ALA A 109 -2.19 8.09 -6.24
C ALA A 109 -3.23 9.15 -5.84
N PHE A 110 -4.47 8.74 -5.56
CA PHE A 110 -5.52 9.66 -5.07
C PHE A 110 -5.17 10.21 -3.69
N LEU A 111 -4.75 9.36 -2.74
CA LEU A 111 -4.32 9.79 -1.42
C LEU A 111 -3.13 10.75 -1.48
N GLY A 112 -2.13 10.41 -2.29
CA GLY A 112 -0.95 11.25 -2.49
C GLY A 112 -1.28 12.58 -3.18
N ALA A 113 -2.26 12.61 -4.09
CA ALA A 113 -2.73 13.85 -4.71
C ALA A 113 -3.49 14.74 -3.71
N ALA A 114 -4.24 14.14 -2.77
CA ALA A 114 -4.96 14.86 -1.73
C ALA A 114 -4.02 15.58 -0.73
N LEU A 115 -2.76 15.15 -0.60
CA LEU A 115 -1.77 15.85 0.22
C LEU A 115 -1.54 17.29 -0.26
N ALA A 116 -1.49 17.54 -1.57
CA ALA A 116 -1.22 18.88 -2.10
C ALA A 116 -2.24 19.95 -1.64
N PRO A 117 -3.57 19.77 -1.81
CA PRO A 117 -4.54 20.72 -1.28
C PRO A 117 -4.57 20.74 0.27
N LEU A 118 -4.34 19.61 0.95
CA LEU A 118 -4.28 19.59 2.42
C LEU A 118 -3.12 20.43 2.95
N THR A 119 -1.93 20.31 2.36
CA THR A 119 -0.77 21.14 2.70
C THR A 119 -1.05 22.61 2.46
N TYR A 120 -1.72 22.95 1.35
CA TYR A 120 -2.15 24.33 1.09
C TYR A 120 -3.11 24.85 2.17
N LEU A 121 -4.09 24.05 2.59
CA LEU A 121 -5.04 24.44 3.64
C LEU A 121 -4.35 24.63 4.99
N VAL A 122 -3.40 23.76 5.35
CA VAL A 122 -2.61 23.88 6.57
C VAL A 122 -1.73 25.14 6.51
N ALA A 123 -1.04 25.39 5.39
CA ALA A 123 -0.22 26.58 5.22
C ALA A 123 -1.04 27.87 5.34
N LYS A 124 -2.23 27.91 4.71
CA LYS A 124 -3.15 29.04 4.82
C LYS A 124 -3.62 29.29 6.25
N LYS A 125 -3.81 28.22 7.04
CA LYS A 125 -4.22 28.33 8.44
C LYS A 125 -3.10 28.85 9.35
N ILE A 126 -1.86 28.49 9.06
CA ILE A 126 -0.70 28.82 9.91
C ILE A 126 -0.10 30.19 9.59
N SER A 127 -0.10 30.62 8.33
CA SER A 127 0.49 31.91 7.91
C SER A 127 -0.42 32.68 6.94
N PRO A 128 -1.50 33.29 7.44
CA PRO A 128 -2.45 34.04 6.62
C PRO A 128 -1.82 35.30 5.97
N GLU A 129 -0.81 35.91 6.59
CA GLU A 129 -0.10 37.09 6.06
C GLU A 129 0.74 36.82 4.79
N ASN A 130 1.07 35.57 4.48
CA ASN A 130 1.91 35.18 3.34
C ASN A 130 1.12 34.70 2.11
N GLU A 131 -0.16 35.06 1.97
CA GLU A 131 -1.01 34.64 0.84
C GLU A 131 -0.41 34.94 -0.55
N ARG A 132 0.48 35.93 -0.68
CA ARG A 132 1.20 36.25 -1.93
C ARG A 132 2.26 35.21 -2.32
N ALA A 133 2.89 34.52 -1.38
CA ALA A 133 3.87 33.46 -1.67
C ALA A 133 3.19 32.14 -2.13
N ALA A 134 1.89 32.00 -1.87
CA ALA A 134 1.09 30.82 -2.20
C ALA A 134 0.35 30.93 -3.55
N LYS A 135 0.36 32.11 -4.19
CA LYS A 135 -0.13 32.28 -5.56
C LYS A 135 1.03 32.07 -6.52
N ILE A 136 0.93 31.02 -7.33
CA ILE A 136 1.76 30.87 -8.53
C ILE A 136 1.51 32.13 -9.37
N SER A 137 2.52 33.00 -9.42
CA SER A 137 2.62 34.06 -10.43
C SER A 137 2.79 33.46 -11.81
#